data_AF-A0A2N4Z532-F1
#
_entry.id   AF-A0A2N4Z532-F1
#
_cell.length_a   1.000
_cell.length_b   1.000
_cell.length_c   1.000
_cell.angle_alpha   90.00
_cell.angle_beta   90.00
_cell.angle_gamma   90.00
#
_symmetry.space_group_name_H-M   'P 1'
#
loop_
_entity.id
_entity.type
_entity.pdbx_description
1 polymer ?
#
loop_
_entity_poly.entity_id
_entity_poly.type
_entity_poly.pdbx_seq_one_letter_code
_entity_poly.pdbx_strand_id
1 'polypeptide(L)'
;MVVRLILSVVVGLALSLSPATYAMKQLELKSHSHIAAIDIPLSVKEKAWLAGQPTLTIGTWLPEMTPIVYDGDEKSYQGINADYLALMAHSLGLKVIIRQYDTEQQALTDLADRQVDTLLTQVAHRDALAPGLD
;
A
#
# COMPACT_ATOMS: atom_id res chain seq x y z
N MET A 1 45.88 -12.89 20.44
CA MET A 1 45.70 -11.77 19.48
C MET A 1 44.80 -12.14 18.30
N VAL A 2 44.92 -13.36 17.76
CA VAL A 2 44.16 -13.85 16.59
C VAL A 2 42.64 -14.01 16.82
N VAL A 3 42.20 -14.46 18.01
CA VAL A 3 40.76 -14.67 18.32
C VAL A 3 39.95 -13.37 18.35
N ARG A 4 40.56 -12.24 18.76
CA ARG A 4 39.91 -10.92 18.75
C ARG A 4 39.74 -10.38 17.33
N LEU A 5 40.63 -10.79 16.41
CA LEU A 5 40.55 -10.41 15.00
C LEU A 5 39.40 -11.16 14.29
N ILE A 6 39.24 -12.45 14.56
CA ILE A 6 38.18 -13.28 13.95
C ILE A 6 36.79 -12.84 14.43
N LEU A 7 36.63 -12.51 15.72
CA LEU A 7 35.35 -12.02 16.26
C LEU A 7 34.93 -10.68 15.63
N SER A 8 35.90 -9.83 15.29
CA SER A 8 35.65 -8.52 14.66
C SER A 8 35.20 -8.64 13.21
N VAL A 9 35.71 -9.64 12.47
CA VAL A 9 35.34 -9.90 11.07
C VAL A 9 33.93 -10.50 10.96
N VAL A 10 33.53 -11.37 11.90
CA VAL A 10 32.18 -11.97 11.91
C VAL A 10 31.09 -10.95 12.27
N VAL A 11 31.38 -10.03 13.20
CA VAL A 11 30.45 -8.92 13.52
C VAL A 11 30.34 -7.94 12.35
N GLY A 12 31.44 -7.63 11.66
CA GLY A 12 31.41 -6.78 10.47
C GLY A 12 30.66 -7.38 9.27
N LEU A 13 30.70 -8.70 9.10
CA LEU A 13 30.01 -9.39 8.00
C LEU A 13 28.50 -9.52 8.22
N ALA A 14 28.04 -9.54 9.48
CA ALA A 14 26.61 -9.59 9.82
C ALA A 14 25.89 -8.25 9.66
N LEU A 15 26.61 -7.13 9.54
CA LEU A 15 26.05 -5.78 9.33
C LEU A 15 25.84 -5.42 7.84
N SER A 16 26.33 -6.25 6.91
CA SER A 16 26.28 -5.95 5.46
C SER A 16 25.02 -6.47 4.75
N LEU A 17 24.13 -7.17 5.44
CA LEU A 17 22.77 -7.47 4.93
C LEU A 17 21.79 -6.44 5.52
N SER A 18 21.99 -5.17 5.20
CA SER A 18 20.85 -4.26 5.28
C SER A 18 19.87 -4.69 4.18
N PRO A 19 18.61 -5.03 4.51
CA PRO A 19 17.61 -5.19 3.46
C PRO A 19 17.62 -3.90 2.65
N ALA A 20 17.57 -4.01 1.33
CA ALA A 20 17.45 -2.86 0.46
C ALA A 20 16.27 -2.03 0.98
N THR A 21 16.57 -0.87 1.58
CA THR A 21 15.56 0.11 1.96
C THR A 21 15.07 0.72 0.66
N TYR A 22 14.10 0.04 0.04
CA TYR A 22 13.35 0.59 -1.07
C TYR A 22 12.62 1.84 -0.59
N ALA A 23 12.58 2.88 -1.42
CA ALA A 23 11.95 4.15 -1.08
C ALA A 23 10.42 3.97 -1.08
N MET A 24 9.87 3.44 0.01
CA MET A 24 8.43 3.37 0.24
C MET A 24 7.95 4.71 0.81
N LYS A 25 7.00 5.34 0.13
CA LYS A 25 6.39 6.59 0.57
C LYS A 25 5.00 6.31 1.12
N GLN A 26 4.80 6.57 2.41
CA GLN A 26 3.46 6.58 2.98
C GLN A 26 2.75 7.88 2.60
N LEU A 27 1.55 7.78 2.04
CA LEU A 27 0.75 8.92 1.63
C LEU A 27 -0.50 9.05 2.50
N GLU A 28 -0.87 10.28 2.82
CA GLU A 28 -2.17 10.57 3.43
C GLU A 28 -3.28 10.44 2.40
N LEU A 29 -4.35 9.73 2.75
CA LEU A 29 -5.54 9.65 1.91
C LEU A 29 -6.34 10.96 2.01
N LYS A 30 -6.49 11.68 0.89
CA LYS A 30 -7.30 12.90 0.82
C LYS A 30 -8.44 12.72 -0.19
N SER A 31 -9.67 12.89 0.29
CA SER A 31 -10.88 12.91 -0.53
C SER A 31 -11.42 14.32 -0.68
N HIS A 32 -11.93 14.64 -1.87
CA HIS A 32 -12.59 15.92 -2.18
C HIS A 32 -14.12 15.83 -2.17
N SER A 33 -14.66 14.63 -1.98
CA SER A 33 -16.09 14.37 -2.03
C SER A 33 -16.73 14.46 -0.64
N HIS A 34 -17.96 14.96 -0.55
CA HIS A 34 -18.77 14.81 0.66
C HIS A 34 -19.22 13.35 0.81
N ILE A 35 -18.50 12.61 1.64
CA ILE A 35 -18.72 11.17 1.81
C ILE A 35 -19.74 10.93 2.91
N ALA A 36 -21.00 10.71 2.53
CA ALA A 36 -21.96 10.07 3.42
C ALA A 36 -21.61 8.58 3.54
N ALA A 37 -21.53 8.05 4.76
CA ALA A 37 -21.36 6.61 4.96
C ALA A 37 -22.54 5.86 4.34
N ILE A 38 -22.25 4.77 3.65
CA ILE A 38 -23.27 3.85 3.14
C ILE A 38 -23.43 2.74 4.16
N ASP A 39 -24.67 2.35 4.46
CA ASP A 39 -24.92 1.19 5.31
C ASP A 39 -24.60 -0.09 4.53
N ILE A 40 -23.59 -0.82 4.98
CA ILE A 40 -23.15 -2.08 4.38
C ILE A 40 -23.63 -3.21 5.29
N PRO A 41 -24.54 -4.09 4.81
CA PRO A 41 -25.07 -5.17 5.63
C PRO A 41 -24.01 -6.27 5.83
N LEU A 42 -23.27 -6.16 6.93
CA LEU A 42 -22.23 -7.12 7.31
C LEU A 42 -22.79 -8.19 8.25
N SER A 43 -22.40 -9.44 8.03
CA SER A 43 -22.63 -10.54 8.96
C SER A 43 -21.88 -10.34 10.29
N VAL A 44 -22.28 -11.08 11.33
CA VAL A 44 -21.59 -11.05 12.63
C VAL A 44 -20.11 -11.42 12.49
N LYS A 45 -19.79 -12.38 11.63
CA LYS A 45 -18.42 -12.84 11.38
C LYS A 45 -17.58 -11.74 10.71
N GLU A 46 -18.13 -11.04 9.73
CA GLU A 46 -17.42 -9.96 9.02
C GLU A 46 -17.21 -8.75 9.93
N LYS A 47 -18.20 -8.38 10.74
CA LYS A 47 -18.04 -7.32 11.75
C LYS A 47 -16.94 -7.65 12.77
N ALA A 48 -16.91 -8.90 13.25
CA ALA A 48 -15.87 -9.36 14.16
C ALA A 48 -14.48 -9.38 13.48
N TRP A 49 -14.42 -9.75 12.20
CA TRP A 49 -13.18 -9.72 11.43
C TRP A 49 -12.66 -8.28 11.24
N LEU A 50 -13.53 -7.34 10.85
CA LEU A 50 -13.16 -5.92 10.70
C LEU A 50 -12.71 -5.29 12.01
N ALA A 51 -13.32 -5.65 13.14
CA ALA A 51 -12.90 -5.19 14.46
C ALA A 51 -11.45 -5.62 14.81
N GLY A 52 -10.97 -6.73 14.22
CA GLY A 52 -9.59 -7.20 14.36
C GLY A 52 -8.60 -6.55 13.40
N GLN A 53 -9.06 -5.89 12.34
CA GLN A 53 -8.23 -5.25 11.31
C GLN A 53 -8.64 -3.78 11.15
N PRO A 54 -8.30 -2.90 12.12
CA PRO A 54 -8.76 -1.52 12.11
C PRO A 54 -8.09 -0.64 11.04
N THR A 55 -7.08 -1.17 10.34
CA THR A 55 -6.30 -0.44 9.35
C THR A 55 -6.06 -1.31 8.13
N LEU A 56 -6.41 -0.78 6.96
CA LEU A 56 -6.17 -1.37 5.66
C LEU A 56 -5.01 -0.64 4.99
N THR A 57 -3.90 -1.33 4.77
CA THR A 57 -2.70 -0.81 4.10
C THR A 57 -2.76 -1.19 2.64
N ILE A 58 -2.77 -0.20 1.77
CA ILE A 58 -2.95 -0.39 0.32
C ILE A 58 -1.69 0.07 -0.41
N GLY A 59 -1.12 -0.81 -1.22
CA GLY A 59 0.02 -0.49 -2.08
C GLY A 59 -0.40 0.11 -3.43
N THR A 60 0.39 1.04 -3.94
CA THR A 60 0.38 1.50 -5.35
C THR A 60 1.82 1.74 -5.82
N TRP A 61 2.07 1.91 -7.11
CA TRP A 61 3.43 2.11 -7.62
C TRP A 61 3.50 3.20 -8.70
N LEU A 62 4.72 3.63 -9.03
CA LEU A 62 4.97 4.56 -10.12
C LEU A 62 5.30 3.83 -11.44
N PRO A 63 5.07 4.47 -12.60
CA PRO A 63 4.30 5.71 -12.78
C PRO A 63 2.80 5.47 -12.56
N GLU A 64 2.15 6.38 -11.84
CA GLU A 64 0.72 6.26 -11.62
C GLU A 64 -0.08 6.67 -12.86
N MET A 65 -0.86 5.74 -13.38
CA MET A 65 -1.65 5.93 -14.60
C MET A 65 -3.12 6.30 -14.33
N THR A 66 -3.53 6.35 -13.06
CA THR A 66 -4.87 6.82 -12.68
C THR A 66 -4.89 8.35 -12.59
N PRO A 67 -6.05 9.02 -12.80
CA PRO A 67 -6.14 10.46 -12.68
C PRO A 67 -5.96 10.88 -11.21
N ILE A 68 -4.70 11.06 -10.80
CA ILE A 68 -4.32 11.66 -9.53
C ILE A 68 -4.24 13.17 -9.70
N VAL A 69 -4.84 13.89 -8.75
CA VAL A 69 -4.60 15.32 -8.55
C VAL A 69 -3.50 15.45 -7.50
N TYR A 70 -2.26 15.72 -7.90
CA TYR A 70 -1.23 16.06 -6.93
C TYR A 70 -1.50 17.48 -6.43
N ASP A 71 -1.77 17.65 -5.14
CA ASP A 71 -1.56 18.94 -4.47
C ASP A 71 -0.05 19.09 -4.20
N GLY A 72 0.44 20.33 -4.28
CA GLY A 72 1.84 20.71 -4.50
C GLY A 72 2.89 20.23 -3.48
N ASP A 73 2.48 19.45 -2.48
CA ASP A 73 3.34 18.88 -1.42
C ASP A 73 3.65 17.38 -1.60
N GLU A 74 3.11 16.71 -2.62
CA GLU A 74 3.30 15.27 -2.94
C GLU A 74 3.05 14.26 -1.78
N LYS A 75 2.54 14.71 -0.64
CA LYS A 75 2.37 13.89 0.57
C LYS A 75 1.02 13.20 0.67
N SER A 76 0.13 13.46 -0.28
CA SER A 76 -1.25 12.97 -0.24
C SER A 76 -1.64 12.26 -1.52
N TYR A 77 -2.33 11.13 -1.35
CA TYR A 77 -2.97 10.37 -2.41
C TYR A 77 -4.40 10.91 -2.63
N GLN A 78 -4.71 11.30 -3.86
CA GLN A 78 -5.92 12.02 -4.26
C GLN A 78 -6.45 11.50 -5.60
N GLY A 79 -7.70 11.84 -5.93
CA GLY A 79 -8.36 11.44 -7.16
C GLY A 79 -9.50 10.46 -6.91
N ILE A 80 -10.07 9.90 -7.97
CA ILE A 80 -11.27 9.05 -7.85
C ILE A 80 -11.04 7.81 -6.97
N ASN A 81 -9.87 7.18 -7.07
CA ASN A 81 -9.50 6.07 -6.20
C ASN A 81 -9.46 6.50 -4.73
N ALA A 82 -8.95 7.70 -4.44
CA ALA A 82 -8.89 8.21 -3.07
C ALA A 82 -10.29 8.45 -2.49
N ASP A 83 -11.22 8.96 -3.29
CA ASP A 83 -12.62 9.17 -2.90
C ASP A 83 -13.34 7.85 -2.59
N TYR A 84 -13.16 6.82 -3.42
CA TYR A 84 -13.74 5.49 -3.16
C TYR A 84 -13.14 4.83 -1.92
N LEU A 85 -11.83 4.95 -1.72
CA LEU A 85 -11.17 4.41 -0.53
C LEU A 85 -11.63 5.13 0.74
N ALA A 86 -11.83 6.45 0.68
CA ALA A 86 -12.35 7.20 1.81
C ALA A 86 -13.82 6.85 2.10
N LEU A 87 -14.64 6.61 1.07
CA LEU A 87 -16.00 6.10 1.23
C LEU A 87 -16.04 4.73 1.88
N MET A 88 -15.18 3.81 1.44
CA MET A 88 -15.02 2.49 2.02
C MET A 88 -14.58 2.58 3.49
N ALA A 89 -13.55 3.39 3.77
CA ALA A 89 -13.02 3.62 5.10
C ALA A 89 -14.13 4.13 6.05
N HIS A 90 -14.88 5.14 5.62
CA HIS A 90 -15.96 5.72 6.40
C HIS A 90 -17.12 4.74 6.61
N SER A 91 -17.52 4.00 5.57
CA SER A 91 -18.66 3.07 5.63
C SER A 91 -18.38 1.83 6.46
N LEU A 92 -17.11 1.38 6.51
CA LEU A 92 -16.69 0.19 7.25
C LEU A 92 -16.05 0.50 8.62
N GLY A 93 -15.87 1.78 8.96
CA GLY A 93 -15.20 2.19 10.19
C GLY A 93 -13.71 1.84 10.24
N LEU A 94 -13.05 1.82 9.07
CA LEU A 94 -11.64 1.46 8.91
C LEU A 94 -10.76 2.71 8.74
N LYS A 95 -9.47 2.57 9.05
CA LYS A 95 -8.44 3.50 8.58
C LYS A 95 -7.81 2.96 7.29
N VAL A 96 -7.49 3.83 6.35
CA VAL A 96 -6.77 3.45 5.12
C VAL A 96 -5.43 4.16 5.09
N ILE A 97 -4.37 3.40 4.82
CA ILE A 97 -3.00 3.91 4.64
C ILE A 97 -2.55 3.55 3.22
N ILE A 98 -2.01 4.51 2.49
CA ILE A 98 -1.45 4.27 1.15
C ILE A 98 0.07 4.17 1.24
N ARG A 99 0.64 3.12 0.66
CA ARG A 99 2.08 2.95 0.43
C ARG A 99 2.36 3.02 -1.06
N GLN A 100 3.13 4.02 -1.47
CA GLN A 100 3.58 4.17 -2.86
C GLN A 100 5.00 3.62 -3.00
N TYR A 101 5.19 2.80 -4.02
CA TYR A 101 6.46 2.18 -4.40
C TYR A 101 6.98 2.78 -5.72
N ASP A 102 8.27 2.64 -5.98
CA ASP A 102 8.86 3.09 -7.25
C ASP A 102 8.50 2.15 -8.40
N THR A 103 8.31 0.85 -8.12
CA THR A 103 8.01 -0.16 -9.12
C THR A 103 6.93 -1.15 -8.67
N GLU A 104 6.27 -1.77 -9.65
CA GLU A 104 5.27 -2.83 -9.42
C GLU A 104 5.88 -4.02 -8.67
N GLN A 105 7.11 -4.42 -9.02
CA GLN A 105 7.77 -5.57 -8.39
C GLN A 105 8.01 -5.36 -6.89
N GLN A 106 8.27 -4.12 -6.46
CA GLN A 106 8.39 -3.78 -5.04
C GLN A 106 7.03 -3.92 -4.34
N ALA A 107 5.97 -3.38 -4.94
CA ALA A 107 4.62 -3.50 -4.40
C ALA A 107 4.16 -4.97 -4.29
N LEU A 108 4.47 -5.80 -5.30
CA LEU A 108 4.18 -7.23 -5.30
C LEU A 108 4.98 -8.00 -4.24
N THR A 109 6.24 -7.60 -4.01
CA THR A 109 7.08 -8.19 -2.95
C THR A 109 6.49 -7.89 -1.58
N ASP A 110 6.15 -6.63 -1.32
CA ASP A 110 5.52 -6.21 -0.06
C ASP A 110 4.14 -6.83 0.14
N LEU A 111 3.38 -7.10 -0.93
CA LEU A 111 2.15 -7.87 -0.87
C LEU A 111 2.41 -9.32 -0.45
N ALA A 112 3.40 -9.97 -1.06
CA ALA A 112 3.78 -11.35 -0.73
C ALA A 112 4.27 -11.47 0.72
N ASP A 113 5.01 -10.47 1.20
CA ASP A 113 5.54 -10.36 2.56
C ASP A 113 4.50 -9.84 3.58
N ARG A 114 3.24 -9.64 3.15
CA ARG A 114 2.11 -9.13 3.96
C ARG A 114 2.40 -7.78 4.63
N GLN A 115 3.24 -6.96 3.99
CA GLN A 115 3.50 -5.58 4.38
C GLN A 115 2.39 -4.63 3.90
N VAL A 116 1.64 -5.02 2.87
CA VAL A 116 0.39 -4.40 2.42
C VAL A 116 -0.72 -5.46 2.36
N ASP A 117 -1.95 -5.05 2.56
CA ASP A 117 -3.13 -5.94 2.55
C ASP A 117 -3.64 -6.19 1.13
N THR A 118 -3.47 -5.20 0.24
CA THR A 118 -3.87 -5.28 -1.17
C THR A 118 -3.14 -4.23 -2.01
N LEU A 119 -3.28 -4.32 -3.33
CA LEU A 119 -2.72 -3.38 -4.29
C LEU A 119 -3.84 -2.67 -5.08
N LEU A 120 -3.64 -1.40 -5.38
CA LEU A 120 -4.50 -0.66 -6.32
C LEU A 120 -4.18 -1.07 -7.75
N THR A 121 -5.20 -1.50 -8.48
CA THR A 121 -5.05 -1.79 -9.90
C THR A 121 -4.92 -0.50 -10.70
N GLN A 122 -3.83 -0.37 -11.45
CA GLN A 122 -3.64 0.75 -12.37
C GLN A 122 -4.32 0.47 -13.71
N VAL A 123 -4.93 1.49 -14.30
CA VAL A 123 -5.74 1.39 -15.54
C VAL A 123 -4.94 0.78 -16.71
N ALA A 124 -3.61 0.95 -16.74
CA ALA A 124 -2.73 0.39 -17.78
C ALA A 124 -2.52 -1.13 -17.70
N HIS A 125 -2.98 -1.80 -16.63
CA HIS A 125 -2.84 -3.25 -16.49
C HIS A 125 -4.00 -4.06 -17.11
N ARG A 126 -4.94 -3.39 -17.81
CA ARG A 126 -6.04 -4.08 -18.51
C ARG A 126 -5.54 -4.93 -19.69
N ASP A 127 -4.48 -4.48 -20.36
CA ASP A 127 -3.96 -5.17 -21.56
C ASP A 127 -3.16 -6.44 -21.19
N ALA A 128 -2.67 -6.56 -19.94
CA ALA A 128 -1.96 -7.74 -19.45
C ALA A 128 -2.89 -8.85 -18.93
N LEU A 129 -4.12 -8.50 -18.53
CA LEU A 129 -5.07 -9.43 -17.90
C LEU A 129 -6.17 -9.95 -18.84
N ALA A 130 -6.27 -9.44 -20.07
CA ALA A 130 -7.23 -9.92 -21.06
C ALA A 130 -6.67 -9.85 -22.50
N PRO A 131 -5.70 -10.71 -22.88
CA PRO A 131 -5.34 -10.87 -24.28
C PRO A 131 -6.51 -11.57 -25.02
N GLY A 132 -7.18 -10.85 -25.92
CA GLY A 132 -8.14 -11.43 -26.88
C GLY A 132 -9.62 -11.10 -26.67
N LEU A 133 -9.96 -9.84 -26.38
CA LEU A 133 -11.32 -9.34 -26.54
C LEU A 133 -11.34 -8.25 -27.62
N ASP A 134 -11.26 -8.72 -28.85
CA ASP A 134 -11.63 -8.05 -30.09
C ASP A 134 -12.79 -8.82 -30.74
#